data_AF-A0A3Q9IFX5-F1
#
_entry.id   AF-A0A3Q9IFX5-F1
#
_cell.length_a   1.000
_cell.length_b   1.000
_cell.length_c   1.000
_cell.angle_alpha   90.00
_cell.angle_beta   90.00
_cell.angle_gamma   90.00
#
_symmetry.space_group_name_H-M   'P 1'
#
loop_
_entity.id
_entity.type
_entity.pdbx_description
1 polymer ?
#
loop_
_entity_poly.entity_id
_entity_poly.type
_entity_poly.pdbx_seq_one_letter_code
_entity_poly.pdbx_strand_id
1 'polypeptide(L)' 'MRRETITTIIEQEREELNRLAAQYGLLDKRVLEQSIELDELINKYNKVRYYDSQKKKPIA' A
#
# COMPACT_ATOMS: atom_id res chain seq x y z
N MET A 1 12.60 9.38 -7.32
CA MET A 1 11.58 9.64 -6.29
C MET A 1 12.03 8.97 -4.99
N ARG A 2 12.10 9.71 -3.87
CA ARG A 2 12.58 9.18 -2.59
C ARG A 2 11.60 8.13 -2.07
N ARG A 3 12.10 7.00 -1.59
CA ARG A 3 11.29 5.89 -1.04
C ARG A 3 10.46 6.29 0.16
N GLU A 4 10.88 7.33 0.89
CA GLU A 4 10.15 7.92 2.02
C GLU A 4 8.72 8.34 1.64
N THR A 5 8.50 8.80 0.41
CA THR A 5 7.21 9.35 0.00
C THR A 5 6.12 8.28 -0.16
N ILE A 6 6.46 7.09 -0.67
CA ILE A 6 5.47 6.03 -0.91
C ILE A 6 5.04 5.39 0.41
N THR A 7 5.97 5.17 1.34
CA THR A 7 5.65 4.65 2.67
C THR A 7 4.72 5.59 3.42
N THR A 8 4.98 6.91 3.38
CA THR A 8 4.08 7.90 4.00
C THR A 8 2.68 7.85 3.41
N ILE A 9 2.54 7.71 2.09
CA ILE A 9 1.23 7.58 1.44
C ILE A 9 0.53 6.30 1.92
N ILE A 10 1.22 5.15 1.98
CA ILE A 10 0.65 3.91 2.49
C ILE A 10 0.11 4.07 3.92
N GLU A 11 0.85 4.77 4.80
CA GLU A 11 0.39 4.99 6.17
C GLU A 11 -0.82 5.95 6.26
N GLN A 12 -0.87 6.98 5.40
CA GLN A 12 -2.04 7.87 5.32
C GLN A 12 -3.30 7.12 4.88
N GLU A 13 -3.17 6.28 3.86
CA GLU A 13 -4.28 5.46 3.35
C GLU A 13 -4.72 4.39 4.40
N ARG A 14 -3.80 3.88 5.22
CA ARG A 14 -4.12 3.01 6.37
C ARG A 14 -4.93 3.73 7.44
N GLU A 15 -4.54 4.96 7.78
CA GLU A 15 -5.30 5.76 8.75
C GLU A 15 -6.72 6.03 8.25
N GLU A 16 -6.87 6.38 6.97
CA GLU A 16 -8.19 6.67 6.40
C GLU A 16 -9.08 5.43 6.36
N LEU A 17 -8.54 4.27 5.95
CA LEU A 17 -9.27 3.01 5.99
C LEU A 17 -9.76 2.68 7.42
N ASN A 18 -8.91 2.89 8.44
CA ASN A 18 -9.28 2.67 9.83
C ASN A 18 -10.38 3.63 10.30
N ARG A 19 -10.35 4.91 9.87
CA ARG A 19 -11.42 5.88 10.18
C ARG A 19 -12.74 5.47 9.54
N LEU A 20 -12.72 5.10 8.26
CA LEU A 20 -13.91 4.63 7.54
C LEU A 20 -14.48 3.35 8.18
N ALA A 21 -13.62 2.41 8.56
CA ALA A 21 -14.01 1.18 9.25
C ALA A 21 -14.64 1.45 10.63
N ALA A 22 -14.09 2.40 11.39
CA ALA A 22 -14.63 2.80 12.67
C ALA A 22 -15.99 3.51 12.54
N GLN A 23 -16.19 4.28 11.46
CA GLN A 23 -17.40 5.06 11.24
C GLN A 23 -18.54 4.24 10.63
N TYR A 24 -18.23 3.38 9.67
CA TYR A 24 -19.24 2.72 8.82
C TYR A 24 -19.25 1.19 8.94
N GLY A 25 -18.21 0.61 9.56
CA GLY A 25 -18.05 -0.84 9.69
C GLY A 25 -17.33 -1.47 8.50
N LEU A 26 -16.75 -2.66 8.73
CA LEU A 26 -15.85 -3.33 7.79
C LEU A 26 -16.49 -3.74 6.45
N LEU A 27 -17.81 -3.90 6.42
CA LEU A 27 -18.55 -4.35 5.23
C LEU A 27 -19.13 -3.18 4.42
N ASP A 28 -18.92 -1.94 4.86
CA ASP A 28 -19.34 -0.78 4.08
C ASP A 28 -18.56 -0.72 2.76
N LYS A 29 -19.28 -0.45 1.68
CA LYS A 29 -18.71 -0.40 0.33
C LYS A 29 -17.48 0.52 0.25
N ARG A 30 -17.49 1.66 0.93
CA ARG A 30 -16.37 2.63 0.92
C ARG A 30 -15.13 2.06 1.61
N VAL A 31 -15.32 1.29 2.68
CA VAL A 31 -14.22 0.61 3.39
C VAL A 31 -13.62 -0.46 2.50
N LEU A 32 -14.45 -1.21 1.79
CA LEU A 32 -13.99 -2.25 0.86
C LEU A 32 -13.24 -1.64 -0.34
N GLU A 33 -13.76 -0.58 -0.94
CA GLU A 33 -13.10 0.13 -2.05
C GLU A 33 -11.75 0.72 -1.61
N GLN A 34 -11.71 1.41 -0.47
CA GLN A 34 -10.49 1.96 0.10
C GLN A 34 -9.44 0.88 0.42
N SER A 35 -9.88 -0.29 0.89
CA SER A 35 -8.98 -1.42 1.17
C SER A 35 -8.33 -1.96 -0.11
N ILE A 36 -9.08 -2.02 -1.22
CA ILE A 36 -8.56 -2.47 -2.51
C ILE A 36 -7.50 -1.49 -3.03
N GLU A 37 -7.76 -0.18 -2.94
CA GLU A 37 -6.81 0.84 -3.38
C GLU A 37 -5.50 0.80 -2.57
N LEU A 38 -5.61 0.64 -1.25
CA LEU A 38 -4.46 0.48 -0.36
C LEU A 38 -3.65 -0.78 -0.70
N ASP A 39 -4.30 -1.91 -0.95
CA ASP A 39 -3.64 -3.16 -1.32
C ASP A 39 -2.91 -3.04 -2.67
N GLU A 40 -3.50 -2.36 -3.66
CA GLU A 40 -2.83 -2.08 -4.92
C GLU A 40 -1.58 -1.21 -4.75
N LEU A 41 -1.66 -0.18 -3.91
CA LEU A 41 -0.55 0.71 -3.60
C LEU A 41 0.62 -0.06 -2.96
N ILE A 42 0.31 -0.91 -1.97
CA ILE A 42 1.28 -1.77 -1.30
C ILE A 42 1.91 -2.76 -2.29
N ASN A 43 1.10 -3.37 -3.16
CA ASN A 43 1.58 -4.31 -4.17
C ASN A 43 2.50 -3.63 -5.19
N LYS A 44 2.17 -2.41 -5.64
CA LYS A 44 3.03 -1.60 -6.52
C LYS A 44 4.37 -1.29 -5.84
N TYR A 45 4.36 -0.88 -4.57
CA TYR A 45 5.58 -0.63 -3.81
C TYR A 45 6.45 -1.90 -3.65
N ASN A 46 5.82 -3.02 -3.25
CA ASN A 46 6.50 -4.29 -3.06
C ASN A 46 7.11 -4.81 -4.37
N LYS A 47 6.42 -4.66 -5.50
CA LYS A 47 6.90 -5.04 -6.82
C LYS A 47 8.15 -4.26 -7.21
N VAL A 48 8.15 -2.93 -7.03
CA VAL A 48 9.33 -2.08 -7.28
C VAL A 48 10.50 -2.51 -6.38
N ARG A 49 10.25 -2.72 -5.08
CA ARG A 49 11.27 -3.17 -4.12
C ARG A 49 11.83 -4.55 -4.49
N TYR A 50 10.98 -5.47 -4.92
CA TYR A 50 11.38 -6.80 -5.36
C TYR A 50 12.29 -6.71 -6.59
N TYR A 51 11.91 -5.98 -7.64
CA TYR A 51 12.76 -5.81 -8.83
C TYR A 51 14.11 -5.15 -8.51
N ASP A 52 14.11 -4.13 -7.65
CA ASP A 52 15.35 -3.48 -7.19
C ASP A 52 16.28 -4.46 -6.45
N SER A 53 15.71 -5.43 -5.72
CA SER A 53 16.47 -6.46 -5.01
C SER A 53 16.99 -7.57 -5.94
N GLN A 54 16.26 -7.93 -7.00
CA GLN A 54 16.70 -8.95 -7.96
C GLN A 54 17.80 -8.44 -8.89
N LYS A 55 17.82 -7.14 -9.24
CA LYS A 55 18.90 -6.51 -10.02
C LYS A 55 20.27 -6.50 -9.29
N LYS A 56 20.30 -6.80 -7.99
CA LYS A 56 21.53 -6.84 -7.17
C LYS A 56 22.14 -8.23 -7.02
N LYS A 57 21.51 -9.28 -7.57
CA LYS A 57 22.15 -10.60 -7.61
C LYS A 57 23.08 -10.64 -8.83
N PRO A 58 24.40 -10.82 -8.65
CA PRO A 58 25.23 -11.23 -9.77
C PRO A 58 24.68 -12.58 -10.25
N ILE A 59 24.48 -12.71 -11.55
CA ILE A 59 24.35 -14.01 -12.18
C ILE A 59 25.73 -14.66 -12.00
N ALA A 60 25.83 -15.62 -11.08
CA ALA A 60 27.01 -16.46 -10.90
C ALA A 60 26.88 -17.70 -11.78
#